data_AF-A0A3N5XIB8-F1
#
_entry.id   AF-A0A3N5XIB8-F1
#
_cell.length_a   1.000
_cell.length_b   1.000
_cell.length_c   1.000
_cell.angle_alpha   90.00
_cell.angle_beta   90.00
_cell.angle_gamma   90.00
#
_symmetry.space_group_name_H-M   'P 1'
#
loop_
_entity.id
_entity.type
_entity.pdbx_description
1 polymer ?
#
loop_
_entity_poly.entity_id
_entity_poly.type
_entity_poly.pdbx_seq_one_letter_code
_entity_poly.pdbx_strand_id
1 'polypeptide(L)'
;LAQKTKLLWSPNITIGINFLMLAAKVLASIAPYTDIEIIEEHFKAKKEVSGTARIIAKVISLQETSIKTIRAGGIVGRHEILFGFPYQTIRLTHESISREAFGNGALFAALHLVDKANGFYTMEDLLIPYFNLK
;
A
#
# COMPACT_ATOMS: atom_id res chain seq x y z
N LEU A 1 -9.69 -11.43 20.49
CA LEU A 1 -9.66 -12.45 19.42
C LEU A 1 -8.24 -12.98 19.19
N ALA A 2 -7.26 -12.12 18.87
CA ALA A 2 -5.87 -12.50 18.56
C ALA A 2 -5.11 -13.33 19.61
N GLN A 3 -5.54 -13.34 20.88
CA GLN A 3 -4.96 -14.22 21.91
C GLN A 3 -5.30 -15.70 21.70
N LYS A 4 -6.41 -15.99 20.98
CA LYS A 4 -6.95 -17.35 20.79
C LYS A 4 -6.82 -17.87 19.36
N THR A 5 -6.44 -17.00 18.42
CA THR A 5 -6.30 -17.34 17.00
C THR A 5 -5.37 -16.37 16.31
N LYS A 6 -5.04 -16.65 15.06
CA LYS A 6 -4.25 -15.80 14.18
C LYS A 6 -5.18 -14.80 13.52
N LEU A 7 -4.97 -13.52 13.79
CA LEU A 7 -5.78 -12.45 13.23
C LEU A 7 -4.90 -11.61 12.32
N LEU A 8 -5.19 -11.62 11.02
CA LEU A 8 -4.62 -10.66 10.10
C LEU A 8 -5.57 -9.48 9.91
N TRP A 9 -5.05 -8.27 10.03
CA TRP A 9 -5.74 -7.08 9.59
C TRP A 9 -4.89 -6.37 8.54
N SER A 10 -5.53 -6.07 7.41
CA SER A 10 -4.93 -5.25 6.37
C SER A 10 -5.97 -4.32 5.80
N PRO A 11 -5.66 -3.02 5.71
CA PRO A 11 -6.63 -2.08 5.17
C PRO A 11 -6.69 -2.16 3.62
N ASN A 12 -5.72 -2.84 2.99
CA ASN A 12 -5.82 -3.37 1.64
C ASN A 12 -4.97 -4.65 1.52
N ILE A 13 -5.60 -5.78 1.23
CA ILE A 13 -4.94 -7.09 1.26
C ILE A 13 -4.15 -7.41 -0.01
N THR A 14 -4.27 -6.63 -1.08
CA THR A 14 -3.52 -6.87 -2.33
C THR A 14 -2.02 -6.86 -2.08
N ILE A 15 -1.27 -7.79 -2.67
CA ILE A 15 0.18 -7.90 -2.43
C ILE A 15 0.90 -6.64 -2.96
N GLY A 16 0.53 -6.22 -4.17
CA GLY A 16 1.18 -5.11 -4.88
C GLY A 16 1.12 -3.77 -4.12
N ILE A 17 -0.01 -3.44 -3.50
CA ILE A 17 -0.10 -2.20 -2.72
C ILE A 17 0.76 -2.25 -1.45
N ASN A 18 0.87 -3.43 -0.82
CA ASN A 18 1.70 -3.60 0.37
C ASN A 18 3.19 -3.48 0.00
N PHE A 19 3.60 -3.96 -1.18
CA PHE A 19 4.93 -3.68 -1.72
C PHE A 19 5.16 -2.19 -1.95
N LEU A 20 4.21 -1.50 -2.58
CA LEU A 20 4.32 -0.06 -2.82
C LEU A 20 4.43 0.72 -1.50
N MET A 21 3.61 0.41 -0.51
CA MET A 21 3.67 1.07 0.81
C MET A 21 4.99 0.81 1.53
N LEU A 22 5.50 -0.42 1.51
CA LEU A 22 6.75 -0.77 2.16
C LEU A 22 7.95 -0.13 1.46
N ALA A 23 8.00 -0.17 0.13
CA ALA A 23 9.03 0.50 -0.65
C ALA A 23 9.02 2.01 -0.41
N ALA A 24 7.84 2.64 -0.36
CA ALA A 24 7.70 4.06 -0.08
C ALA A 24 8.18 4.43 1.34
N LYS A 25 7.87 3.60 2.35
CA LYS A 25 8.42 3.77 3.72
C LYS A 25 9.94 3.75 3.72
N VAL A 26 10.55 2.79 3.02
CA VAL A 26 12.00 2.66 2.93
C VAL A 26 12.60 3.88 2.22
N LEU A 27 12.05 4.29 1.07
CA LEU A 27 12.53 5.47 0.34
C LEU A 27 12.41 6.76 1.17
N ALA A 28 11.26 6.97 1.81
CA ALA A 28 11.04 8.13 2.68
C ALA A 28 12.00 8.14 3.89
N SER A 29 12.37 6.96 4.40
CA SER A 29 13.37 6.85 5.48
C SER A 29 14.79 7.15 5.00
N ILE A 30 15.14 6.79 3.76
CA ILE A 30 16.49 7.02 3.20
C ILE A 30 16.67 8.49 2.79
N ALA A 31 15.64 9.10 2.22
CA ALA A 31 15.69 10.45 1.67
C ALA A 31 14.53 11.32 2.20
N PRO A 32 14.52 11.67 3.51
CA PRO A 32 13.41 12.42 4.12
C PRO A 32 13.26 13.86 3.60
N TYR A 33 14.25 14.36 2.85
CA TYR A 33 14.26 15.70 2.27
C TYR A 33 13.57 15.80 0.91
N THR A 34 13.08 14.69 0.35
CA THR A 34 12.41 14.69 -0.96
C THR A 34 11.01 15.24 -0.87
N ASP A 35 10.56 15.90 -1.93
CA ASP A 35 9.15 16.23 -2.09
C ASP A 35 8.36 14.95 -2.37
N ILE A 36 7.29 14.68 -1.63
CA ILE A 36 6.48 13.47 -1.80
C ILE A 36 5.02 13.85 -2.11
N GLU A 37 4.53 13.37 -3.25
CA GLU A 37 3.15 13.58 -3.70
C GLU A 37 2.48 12.23 -3.95
N ILE A 38 1.19 12.13 -3.63
CA ILE A 38 0.39 10.92 -3.87
C ILE A 38 -0.64 11.23 -4.93
N ILE A 39 -0.71 10.40 -5.96
CA ILE A 39 -1.72 10.49 -7.01
C ILE A 39 -2.58 9.23 -6.94
N GLU A 40 -3.90 9.38 -6.92
CA GLU A 40 -4.83 8.27 -6.94
C GLU A 40 -5.93 8.45 -7.98
N GLU A 41 -6.17 7.40 -8.75
CA GLU A 41 -7.07 7.41 -9.89
C GLU A 41 -8.12 6.31 -9.75
N HIS A 42 -9.38 6.68 -9.92
CA HIS A 42 -10.53 5.76 -9.89
C HIS A 42 -11.61 6.20 -10.89
N PHE A 43 -12.60 5.34 -11.07
CA PHE A 43 -13.78 5.58 -11.89
C PHE A 43 -14.57 6.82 -11.45
N LYS A 44 -15.25 7.45 -12.42
CA LYS A 44 -15.90 8.77 -12.26
C LYS A 44 -16.90 8.85 -11.10
N ALA A 45 -17.60 7.76 -10.79
CA ALA A 45 -18.63 7.76 -9.74
C ALA A 45 -18.07 7.77 -8.30
N LYS A 46 -16.79 7.46 -8.11
CA LYS A 46 -16.15 7.54 -6.80
C LYS A 46 -15.85 9.00 -6.46
N LYS A 47 -16.48 9.57 -5.44
CA LYS A 47 -16.34 11.00 -5.13
C LYS A 47 -15.26 11.28 -4.10
N GLU A 48 -15.10 10.35 -3.18
CA GLU A 48 -14.20 10.43 -2.05
C GLU A 48 -12.81 9.89 -2.38
N VAL A 49 -11.81 10.39 -1.65
CA VAL A 49 -10.46 9.83 -1.66
C VAL A 49 -10.53 8.36 -1.23
N SER A 50 -9.86 7.49 -1.98
CA SER A 50 -9.80 6.07 -1.69
C SER A 50 -9.17 5.80 -0.32
N GLY A 51 -9.71 4.81 0.40
CA GLY A 51 -9.13 4.39 1.68
C GLY A 51 -7.64 4.06 1.54
N THR A 52 -7.28 3.35 0.47
CA THR A 52 -5.88 3.05 0.11
C THR A 52 -4.99 4.29 0.06
N ALA A 53 -5.41 5.37 -0.60
CA ALA A 53 -4.61 6.59 -0.69
C ALA A 53 -4.42 7.25 0.69
N ARG A 54 -5.44 7.25 1.54
CA ARG A 54 -5.33 7.74 2.93
C ARG A 54 -4.35 6.92 3.76
N ILE A 55 -4.36 5.60 3.58
CA ILE A 55 -3.43 4.69 4.27
C ILE A 55 -2.01 4.95 3.78
N ILE A 56 -1.80 5.08 2.47
CA ILE A 56 -0.48 5.42 1.91
C ILE A 56 0.03 6.72 2.55
N ALA A 57 -0.77 7.78 2.54
CA ALA A 57 -0.41 9.06 3.16
C ALA A 57 -0.02 8.89 4.63
N LYS A 58 -0.84 8.18 5.41
CA LYS A 58 -0.56 7.90 6.82
C LYS A 58 0.74 7.11 7.01
N VAL A 59 0.98 6.11 6.17
CA VAL A 59 2.14 5.21 6.22
C VAL A 59 3.45 5.96 6.00
N ILE A 60 3.45 7.02 5.17
CA ILE A 60 4.60 7.88 4.90
C ILE A 60 4.49 9.26 5.58
N SER A 61 3.65 9.38 6.61
CA SER A 61 3.47 10.59 7.44
C SER A 61 3.05 11.87 6.70
N LEU A 62 2.28 11.73 5.61
CA LEU A 62 1.69 12.85 4.87
C LEU A 62 0.24 13.11 5.27
N GLN A 63 -0.22 14.34 5.03
CA GLN A 63 -1.60 14.74 5.22
C GLN A 63 -2.47 14.36 4.00
N GLU A 64 -3.78 14.24 4.21
CA GLU A 64 -4.71 13.95 3.10
C GLU A 64 -4.72 15.04 2.02
N THR A 65 -4.34 16.28 2.36
CA THR A 65 -4.19 17.41 1.43
C THR A 65 -3.08 17.21 0.39
N SER A 66 -2.12 16.32 0.65
CA SER A 66 -1.06 15.90 -0.28
C SER A 66 -1.53 14.84 -1.30
N ILE A 67 -2.79 14.41 -1.23
CA ILE A 67 -3.35 13.43 -2.17
C ILE A 67 -4.01 14.15 -3.33
N LYS A 68 -3.47 13.95 -4.54
CA LYS A 68 -4.08 14.37 -5.80
C LYS A 68 -5.01 13.28 -6.31
N THR A 69 -6.23 13.67 -6.64
CA THR A 69 -7.31 12.76 -7.00
C THR A 69 -7.71 12.94 -8.47
N ILE A 70 -7.74 11.84 -9.22
CA ILE A 70 -8.22 11.79 -10.61
C ILE A 70 -9.44 10.87 -10.68
N ARG A 71 -10.50 11.33 -11.36
CA ARG A 71 -11.74 10.58 -11.54
C ARG A 71 -12.10 10.50 -13.02
N ALA A 72 -11.80 9.36 -13.63
CA ALA A 72 -11.91 9.19 -15.07
C ALA A 72 -12.39 7.78 -15.45
N GLY A 73 -13.33 7.73 -16.41
CA GLY A 73 -13.82 6.49 -17.03
C GLY A 73 -14.18 5.39 -16.02
N GLY A 74 -13.71 4.18 -16.33
CA GLY A 74 -13.89 2.96 -15.53
C GLY A 74 -12.61 2.48 -14.82
N ILE A 75 -11.66 3.38 -14.51
CA ILE A 75 -10.41 3.03 -13.82
C ILE A 75 -10.74 2.33 -12.49
N VAL A 76 -10.32 1.08 -12.33
CA VAL A 76 -10.64 0.27 -11.15
C VAL A 76 -9.92 0.79 -9.91
N GLY A 77 -8.64 1.14 -10.06
CA GLY A 77 -7.84 1.78 -9.02
C GLY A 77 -6.36 1.80 -9.40
N ARG A 78 -5.78 3.01 -9.42
CA ARG A 78 -4.35 3.24 -9.61
C ARG A 78 -3.85 4.17 -8.51
N HIS A 79 -2.72 3.84 -7.92
CA HIS A 79 -2.08 4.60 -6.84
C HIS A 79 -0.62 4.81 -7.21
N GLU A 80 -0.18 6.06 -7.20
CA GLU A 80 1.19 6.45 -7.50
C GLU A 80 1.75 7.31 -6.37
N ILE A 81 3.00 7.06 -5.99
CA ILE A 81 3.77 7.89 -5.07
C ILE A 81 4.95 8.45 -5.85
N LEU A 82 4.99 9.77 -5.97
CA LEU A 82 6.06 10.51 -6.61
C LEU A 82 7.02 11.03 -5.54
N PHE A 83 8.31 10.70 -5.69
CA PHE A 83 9.41 11.30 -4.96
C PHE A 83 10.16 12.25 -5.88
N GLY A 84 10.17 13.54 -5.54
CA GLY A 84 10.88 14.61 -6.23
C GLY A 84 12.25 14.87 -5.59
N PHE A 85 13.30 14.76 -6.40
CA PHE A 85 14.65 15.18 -6.07
C PHE A 85 15.05 16.35 -6.97
N PRO A 86 16.08 17.14 -6.63
CA PRO A 86 16.48 18.29 -7.45
C PRO A 86 16.73 18.01 -8.94
N TYR A 87 17.17 16.79 -9.28
CA TYR A 87 17.58 16.42 -10.65
C TYR A 87 16.99 15.09 -11.14
N GLN A 88 16.11 14.46 -10.38
CA GLN A 88 15.49 13.19 -10.74
C GLN A 88 14.17 12.99 -10.01
N THR A 89 13.39 12.04 -10.48
CA THR A 89 12.16 11.63 -9.80
C THR A 89 12.07 10.12 -9.74
N ILE A 90 11.42 9.60 -8.71
CA ILE A 90 11.06 8.19 -8.60
C ILE A 90 9.54 8.12 -8.50
N ARG A 91 8.93 7.23 -9.30
CA ARG A 91 7.50 6.95 -9.27
C ARG A 91 7.28 5.50 -8.90
N LEU A 92 6.60 5.27 -7.78
CA LEU A 92 6.11 3.96 -7.39
C LEU A 92 4.63 3.90 -7.77
N THR A 93 4.27 2.99 -8.66
CA THR A 93 2.89 2.88 -9.15
C THR A 93 2.36 1.47 -8.89
N HIS A 94 1.16 1.40 -8.34
CA HIS A 94 0.35 0.19 -8.25
C HIS A 94 -0.95 0.38 -9.02
N GLU A 95 -1.29 -0.58 -9.86
CA GLU A 95 -2.53 -0.59 -10.61
C GLU A 95 -3.25 -1.92 -10.42
N SER A 96 -4.51 -1.86 -10.02
CA SER A 96 -5.38 -3.04 -9.89
C SER A 96 -6.22 -3.19 -11.14
N ILE A 97 -5.79 -4.09 -12.03
CA ILE A 97 -6.48 -4.36 -13.31
C ILE A 97 -7.77 -5.20 -13.17
N SER A 98 -8.14 -5.61 -11.95
CA SER A 98 -8.46 -7.00 -11.55
C SER A 98 -8.93 -7.07 -10.09
N ARG A 99 -10.21 -7.37 -9.77
CA ARG A 99 -10.65 -7.56 -8.36
C ARG A 99 -10.11 -8.87 -7.75
N GLU A 100 -9.68 -9.79 -8.59
CA GLU A 100 -9.02 -11.05 -8.26
C GLU A 100 -7.71 -10.82 -7.49
N ALA A 101 -7.10 -9.63 -7.63
CA ALA A 101 -5.93 -9.23 -6.85
C ALA A 101 -6.16 -9.31 -5.33
N PHE A 102 -7.38 -9.03 -4.85
CA PHE A 102 -7.72 -9.13 -3.43
C PHE A 102 -7.75 -10.60 -2.98
N GLY A 103 -8.26 -11.51 -3.81
CA GLY A 103 -8.28 -12.95 -3.54
C GLY A 103 -6.88 -13.52 -3.42
N ASN A 104 -5.98 -13.15 -4.34
CA ASN A 104 -4.56 -13.56 -4.29
C ASN A 104 -3.86 -13.05 -3.04
N GLY A 105 -4.16 -11.83 -2.62
CA GLY A 105 -3.66 -11.27 -1.36
C GLY A 105 -4.13 -12.05 -0.12
N ALA A 106 -5.42 -12.40 -0.08
CA ALA A 106 -5.98 -13.21 1.00
C ALA A 106 -5.37 -14.61 1.04
N LEU A 107 -5.19 -15.25 -0.12
CA LEU A 107 -4.53 -16.55 -0.23
C LEU A 107 -3.07 -16.49 0.25
N PHE A 108 -2.32 -15.47 -0.18
CA PHE A 108 -0.96 -15.23 0.30
C PHE A 108 -0.94 -15.09 1.83
N ALA A 109 -1.81 -14.24 2.39
CA ALA A 109 -1.90 -14.04 3.83
C ALA A 109 -2.21 -15.36 4.57
N ALA A 110 -3.18 -16.13 4.09
CA ALA A 110 -3.56 -17.40 4.69
C ALA A 110 -2.39 -18.38 4.72
N LEU A 111 -1.69 -18.56 3.58
CA LEU A 111 -0.54 -19.46 3.48
C LEU A 111 0.61 -19.07 4.43
N HIS A 112 0.86 -17.78 4.60
CA HIS A 112 1.96 -17.29 5.46
C HIS A 112 1.62 -17.22 6.95
N LEU A 113 0.34 -17.35 7.31
CA LEU A 113 -0.10 -17.43 8.70
C LEU A 113 -0.10 -18.87 9.24
N VAL A 114 -0.11 -19.89 8.38
CA VAL A 114 -0.23 -21.30 8.79
C VAL A 114 0.80 -21.67 9.86
N ASP A 115 2.04 -21.18 9.75
CA ASP A 115 3.12 -21.53 10.68
C ASP A 115 3.39 -20.48 11.77
N LYS A 116 2.59 -19.41 11.80
CA LYS A 116 2.71 -18.34 12.82
C LYS A 116 2.00 -18.73 14.11
N ALA A 117 2.46 -18.21 15.25
CA ALA A 117 1.77 -18.35 16.53
C ALA A 117 0.43 -17.58 16.54
N ASN A 118 -0.44 -17.83 17.53
CA ASN A 118 -1.60 -16.95 17.75
C ASN A 118 -1.13 -15.52 18.00
N GLY A 119 -1.82 -14.56 17.39
CA GLY A 119 -1.37 -13.17 17.41
C GLY A 119 -2.10 -12.29 16.41
N PHE A 120 -1.79 -11.00 16.48
CA PHE A 120 -2.24 -10.02 15.50
C PHE A 120 -1.12 -9.78 14.50
N TYR A 121 -1.46 -9.84 13.21
CA TYR A 121 -0.54 -9.70 12.11
C TYR A 121 -1.06 -8.67 11.12
N THR A 122 -0.13 -8.00 10.46
CA THR A 122 -0.37 -7.13 9.31
C THR A 122 0.26 -7.76 8.07
N MET A 123 -0.06 -7.22 6.89
CA MET A 123 0.65 -7.63 5.67
C MET A 123 2.15 -7.28 5.77
N GLU A 124 2.51 -6.17 6.41
CA GLU A 124 3.91 -5.78 6.62
C GLU A 124 4.66 -6.85 7.42
N ASP A 125 4.07 -7.40 8.48
CA ASP A 125 4.67 -8.49 9.28
C ASP A 125 4.94 -9.76 8.45
N LEU A 126 4.09 -10.03 7.44
CA LEU A 126 4.27 -11.16 6.54
C LEU A 126 5.34 -10.90 5.47
N LEU A 127 5.58 -9.64 5.12
CA LEU A 127 6.49 -9.24 4.05
C LEU A 127 7.92 -8.95 4.53
N ILE A 128 8.09 -8.41 5.75
CA ILE A 128 9.40 -8.07 6.33
C ILE A 128 10.47 -9.17 6.17
N PRO A 129 10.17 -10.47 6.38
CA PRO A 129 11.18 -11.52 6.25
C PRO A 129 11.89 -11.56 4.89
N TYR A 130 11.26 -11.07 3.83
CA TYR A 130 11.81 -11.04 2.48
C TYR A 130 12.73 -9.84 2.21
N PHE A 131 12.71 -8.81 3.06
CA PHE A 131 13.52 -7.60 2.90
C PHE A 131 14.84 -7.64 3.67
N ASN A 132 15.04 -8.68 4.50
CA ASN A 132 16.37 -9.08 4.96
C ASN A 132 17.11 -9.78 3.80
N LEU A 133 17.39 -9.03 2.73
CA LEU A 133 18.21 -9.51 1.62
C LEU A 133 19.61 -9.80 2.19
N LYS A 134 19.94 -11.09 2.28
CA LYS A 134 21.31 -11.54 2.52
C LYS A 134 22.19 -11.22 1.32
#